data_AF-A0A2D7X843-F1
#
_entry.id   AF-A0A2D7X843-F1
#
_cell.length_a   1.000
_cell.length_b   1.000
_cell.length_c   1.000
_cell.angle_alpha   90.00
_cell.angle_beta   90.00
_cell.angle_gamma   90.00
#
_symmetry.space_group_name_H-M   'P 1'
#
loop_
_entity.id
_entity.type
_entity.pdbx_description
1 polymer ?
#
loop_
_entity_poly.entity_id
_entity_poly.type
_entity_poly.pdbx_seq_one_letter_code
_entity_poly.pdbx_strand_id
1 'polypeptide(L)'
;MNNEEITEKLNPNNNLLDTMESLIEEFSPKEILERGEIVDGTVISIHDNGLVVDLGQKSEGFVPKNEMKSLTNLESYEKGKQIITYVIFPETQEGTILLSVDRARGEQG
;
A
#
# COMPACT_ATOMS: atom_id res chain seq x y z
N MET A 1 2.78 -42.37 43.06
CA MET A 1 2.13 -42.32 41.75
C MET A 1 1.94 -40.86 41.44
N ASN A 2 2.77 -40.40 40.49
CA ASN A 2 2.78 -39.08 39.87
C ASN A 2 1.37 -38.84 39.24
N ASN A 3 0.83 -37.65 38.97
CA ASN A 3 1.42 -36.34 38.67
C ASN A 3 0.38 -35.25 39.01
N GLU A 4 0.81 -34.24 39.77
CA GLU A 4 0.10 -32.98 40.00
C GLU A 4 0.35 -32.02 38.82
N GLU A 5 -0.66 -31.19 38.54
CA GLU A 5 -0.59 -29.88 37.90
C GLU A 5 0.05 -29.75 36.51
N ILE A 6 -0.81 -29.84 35.49
CA ILE A 6 -0.58 -29.17 34.20
C ILE A 6 -1.20 -27.77 34.32
N THR A 7 -0.46 -26.83 34.91
CA THR A 7 -0.79 -25.40 34.90
C THR A 7 0.44 -24.64 34.43
N GLU A 8 0.70 -24.69 33.12
CA GLU A 8 1.76 -23.92 32.48
C GLU A 8 1.29 -22.48 32.25
N LYS A 9 1.44 -21.69 33.32
CA LYS A 9 1.88 -20.29 33.34
C LYS A 9 1.32 -19.35 32.26
N LEU A 10 0.16 -18.79 32.55
CA LEU A 10 -0.18 -17.42 32.13
C LEU A 10 0.84 -16.46 32.78
N ASN A 11 1.68 -15.82 31.96
CA ASN A 11 2.68 -14.86 32.41
C ASN A 11 2.00 -13.62 33.03
N PRO A 12 2.19 -13.30 34.32
CA PRO A 12 1.44 -12.23 35.00
C PRO A 12 1.99 -10.82 34.81
N ASN A 13 2.82 -10.56 33.79
CA ASN A 13 3.41 -9.24 33.52
C ASN A 13 3.07 -8.68 32.14
N ASN A 14 1.93 -9.07 31.57
CA ASN A 14 1.41 -8.39 30.39
C ASN A 14 0.49 -7.27 30.88
N ASN A 15 1.00 -6.04 30.91
CA ASN A 15 0.15 -4.87 31.11
C ASN A 15 -0.97 -4.96 30.09
N LEU A 16 -2.23 -4.86 30.53
CA LEU A 16 -3.40 -4.91 29.64
C LEU A 16 -3.29 -3.88 28.50
N LEU A 17 -2.58 -2.77 28.75
CA LEU A 17 -2.25 -1.77 27.74
C LEU A 17 -1.38 -2.32 26.60
N ASP A 18 -0.38 -3.16 26.89
CA ASP A 18 0.52 -3.77 25.90
C ASP A 18 -0.23 -4.76 24.97
N THR A 19 -1.21 -5.45 25.56
CA THR A 19 -2.09 -6.38 24.82
C THR A 19 -3.11 -5.61 23.97
N MET A 20 -3.60 -4.46 24.44
CA MET A 20 -4.47 -3.58 23.65
C MET A 20 -3.68 -2.83 22.57
N GLU A 21 -2.45 -2.39 22.83
CA GLU A 21 -1.55 -1.76 21.85
C GLU A 21 -1.24 -2.71 20.69
N SER A 22 -0.87 -3.96 20.98
CA SER A 22 -0.64 -4.97 19.94
C SER A 22 -1.89 -5.23 19.09
N LEU A 23 -3.08 -5.26 19.70
CA LEU A 23 -4.34 -5.44 18.98
C LEU A 23 -4.73 -4.19 18.17
N ILE A 24 -4.37 -2.98 18.61
CA ILE A 24 -4.61 -1.73 17.87
C ILE A 24 -3.65 -1.60 16.70
N GLU A 25 -2.38 -2.03 16.82
CA GLU A 25 -1.44 -2.10 15.69
C GLU A 25 -1.88 -3.15 14.66
N GLU A 26 -2.34 -4.33 15.11
CA GLU A 26 -2.81 -5.40 14.21
C GLU A 26 -4.12 -5.01 13.48
N PHE A 27 -4.95 -4.17 14.10
CA PHE A 27 -6.16 -3.58 13.51
C PHE A 27 -5.98 -2.12 13.09
N SER A 28 -4.74 -1.67 12.89
CA SER A 28 -4.49 -0.31 12.42
C SER A 28 -5.32 -0.11 11.15
N PRO A 29 -6.19 0.91 11.09
CA PRO A 29 -7.03 1.16 9.93
C PRO A 29 -6.08 1.34 8.76
N LYS A 30 -6.06 0.32 7.88
CA LYS A 30 -5.27 0.28 6.65
C LYS A 30 -5.33 1.65 6.01
N GLU A 31 -4.20 2.40 6.05
CA GLU A 31 -4.17 3.84 5.80
C GLU A 31 -5.00 4.14 4.56
N ILE A 32 -6.13 4.84 4.71
CA ILE A 32 -6.95 5.17 3.56
C ILE A 32 -6.13 6.16 2.76
N LEU A 33 -5.70 5.79 1.56
CA LEU A 33 -4.94 6.70 0.70
C LEU A 33 -5.70 8.01 0.56
N GLU A 34 -5.02 9.11 0.80
CA GLU A 34 -5.60 10.44 0.60
C GLU A 34 -5.17 11.01 -0.74
N ARG A 35 -6.05 11.82 -1.34
CA ARG A 35 -5.69 12.60 -2.51
C ARG A 35 -4.54 13.54 -2.14
N GLY A 36 -3.46 13.49 -2.89
CA GLY A 36 -2.26 14.28 -2.59
C GLY A 36 -1.10 13.46 -2.08
N GLU A 37 -1.35 12.22 -1.67
CA GLU A 37 -0.31 11.37 -1.13
C GLU A 37 0.60 10.81 -2.23
N ILE A 38 1.90 10.71 -1.91
CA ILE A 38 2.86 9.98 -2.75
C ILE A 38 3.02 8.59 -2.15
N VAL A 39 2.79 7.58 -2.97
CA VAL A 39 2.87 6.18 -2.59
C VAL A 39 3.73 5.38 -3.56
N ASP A 40 4.48 4.46 -2.98
CA ASP A 40 5.26 3.48 -3.73
C ASP A 40 4.34 2.35 -4.21
N GLY A 41 4.35 2.12 -5.52
CA GLY A 41 3.57 1.08 -6.17
C GLY A 41 4.45 0.11 -6.94
N THR A 42 4.04 -1.15 -7.00
CA THR A 42 4.71 -2.18 -7.82
C THR A 42 3.91 -2.45 -9.08
N VAL A 43 4.53 -2.36 -10.26
CA VAL A 43 3.84 -2.61 -11.53
C VAL A 43 3.43 -4.09 -11.62
N ILE A 44 2.13 -4.37 -11.64
CA ILE A 44 1.61 -5.74 -11.75
C ILE A 44 1.17 -6.08 -13.18
N SER A 45 0.74 -5.08 -13.95
CA SER A 45 0.32 -5.23 -15.34
C SER A 45 0.61 -3.97 -16.15
N ILE A 46 0.88 -4.18 -17.44
CA ILE A 46 1.16 -3.12 -18.41
C ILE A 46 0.14 -3.23 -19.53
N HIS A 47 -0.56 -2.14 -19.83
CA HIS A 47 -1.56 -2.06 -20.88
C HIS A 47 -1.23 -0.89 -21.84
N ASP A 48 -1.83 -0.88 -23.02
CA ASP A 48 -1.64 0.21 -24.00
C ASP A 48 -2.15 1.57 -23.51
N ASN A 49 -3.17 1.56 -22.65
CA ASN A 49 -3.80 2.76 -22.08
C ASN A 49 -3.14 3.23 -20.77
N GLY A 50 -2.31 2.40 -20.12
CA GLY A 50 -1.74 2.70 -18.81
C GLY A 50 -1.08 1.52 -18.12
N LEU A 51 -0.67 1.73 -16.86
CA LEU A 51 -0.05 0.74 -15.99
C LEU A 51 -1.00 0.46 -14.83
N VAL A 52 -1.07 -0.80 -14.43
CA VAL A 52 -1.68 -1.20 -13.17
C VAL A 52 -0.55 -1.43 -12.17
N VAL A 53 -0.63 -0.73 -11.06
CA VAL A 53 0.31 -0.80 -9.95
C VAL A 53 -0.42 -1.24 -8.69
N ASP A 54 0.18 -2.19 -8.00
CA ASP A 54 -0.23 -2.57 -6.67
C ASP A 54 0.40 -1.60 -5.66
N LEU A 55 -0.44 -1.01 -4.81
CA LEU A 55 -0.02 -0.05 -3.77
C LEU A 55 0.09 -0.72 -2.39
N GLY A 56 0.00 -2.05 -2.29
CA GLY A 56 -0.06 -2.81 -1.03
C GLY A 56 -1.40 -2.67 -0.27
N GLN A 57 -2.22 -1.71 -0.69
CA GLN A 57 -3.60 -1.52 -0.28
C GLN A 57 -4.47 -2.64 -0.88
N LYS A 58 -5.68 -2.89 -0.37
CA LYS A 58 -6.61 -3.86 -1.01
C LYS A 58 -7.10 -3.39 -2.40
N SER A 59 -6.52 -2.31 -2.91
CA SER A 59 -6.98 -1.53 -4.03
C SER A 59 -5.82 -1.32 -5.00
N GLU A 60 -6.09 -1.61 -6.26
CA GLU A 60 -5.13 -1.42 -7.34
C GLU A 60 -5.15 0.03 -7.82
N GLY A 61 -3.97 0.53 -8.19
CA GLY A 61 -3.79 1.83 -8.78
C GLY A 61 -3.69 1.74 -10.30
N PHE A 62 -4.43 2.59 -11.00
CA PHE A 62 -4.29 2.77 -12.43
C PHE A 62 -3.59 4.09 -12.72
N VAL A 63 -2.46 3.98 -13.41
CA VAL A 63 -1.73 5.14 -13.93
C VAL A 63 -2.00 5.20 -15.43
N PRO A 64 -2.68 6.23 -15.96
CA PRO A 64 -2.88 6.37 -17.39
C PRO A 64 -1.58 6.79 -18.08
N LYS A 65 -1.38 6.37 -19.33
CA LYS A 65 -0.18 6.72 -20.13
C LYS A 65 0.05 8.24 -20.22
N ASN A 66 -1.02 9.03 -20.14
CA ASN A 66 -0.96 10.49 -20.20
C ASN A 66 -0.29 11.13 -18.96
N GLU A 67 -0.29 10.42 -17.83
CA GLU A 67 0.28 10.82 -16.53
C GLU A 67 1.67 10.19 -16.29
N MET A 68 2.31 9.69 -17.36
CA MET A 68 3.66 9.13 -17.35
C MET A 68 4.61 9.87 -18.31
N LYS A 69 4.24 11.05 -18.80
CA LYS A 69 4.99 11.76 -19.85
C LYS A 69 6.38 12.19 -19.40
N SER A 70 6.56 12.50 -18.11
CA SER A 70 7.88 12.74 -17.52
C SER A 70 8.81 11.53 -17.55
N LEU A 71 8.31 10.34 -17.87
CA LEU A 71 9.16 9.17 -18.09
C LEU A 71 9.37 8.99 -19.58
N THR A 72 10.55 9.41 -20.02
CA THR A 72 11.01 9.32 -21.41
C THR A 72 10.95 7.89 -21.96
N ASN A 73 10.94 6.86 -21.11
CA ASN A 73 10.88 5.47 -21.56
C ASN A 73 9.85 4.64 -20.79
N LEU A 74 8.78 4.23 -21.46
CA LEU A 74 7.82 3.23 -20.97
C LEU A 74 8.51 1.89 -20.70
N GLU A 75 9.62 1.58 -21.40
CA GLU A 75 10.44 0.39 -21.14
C GLU A 75 11.13 0.43 -19.77
N SER A 76 11.13 1.60 -19.09
CA SER A 76 11.54 1.64 -17.68
C SER A 76 10.57 0.88 -16.79
N TYR A 77 9.34 0.64 -17.22
CA TYR A 77 8.34 -0.09 -16.46
C TYR A 77 8.35 -1.55 -16.89
N GLU A 78 8.96 -2.37 -16.06
CA GLU A 78 8.83 -3.82 -16.12
C GLU A 78 7.84 -4.27 -15.05
N LYS A 79 7.14 -5.37 -15.33
CA LYS A 79 6.31 -6.02 -14.32
C LYS A 79 7.21 -6.43 -13.13
N GLY A 80 6.80 -6.06 -11.92
CA GLY A 80 7.55 -6.27 -10.68
C GLY A 80 8.43 -5.08 -10.28
N LYS A 81 8.49 -4.01 -11.07
CA LYS A 81 9.27 -2.82 -10.70
C LYS A 81 8.50 -1.93 -9.71
N GLN A 82 9.21 -1.44 -8.70
CA GLN A 82 8.72 -0.39 -7.79
C GLN A 82 8.87 1.01 -8.40
N ILE A 83 7.82 1.81 -8.25
CA ILE A 83 7.68 3.12 -8.86
C ILE A 83 6.95 4.04 -7.87
N ILE A 84 7.35 5.31 -7.80
CA ILE A 84 6.61 6.30 -7.03
C ILE A 84 5.40 6.78 -7.83
N THR A 85 4.28 6.97 -7.16
CA THR A 85 3.04 7.45 -7.77
C THR A 85 2.34 8.43 -6.84
N TYR A 86 1.56 9.33 -7.41
CA TYR A 86 0.80 10.34 -6.70
C TYR A 86 -0.68 10.01 -6.79
N VAL A 87 -1.37 10.03 -5.66
CA VAL A 87 -2.80 9.76 -5.56
C VAL A 87 -3.59 10.97 -6.06
N ILE A 88 -4.12 10.90 -7.28
CA ILE A 88 -5.03 11.92 -7.82
C ILE A 88 -6.43 11.71 -7.25
N PHE A 89 -6.90 10.47 -7.25
CA PHE A 89 -8.19 10.08 -6.68
C PHE A 89 -8.07 8.74 -5.97
N PRO A 90 -8.32 8.68 -4.66
CA PRO A 90 -8.19 7.45 -3.88
C PRO A 90 -9.32 6.45 -4.12
N GLU A 91 -10.46 6.88 -4.68
CA GLU A 91 -11.54 5.99 -5.07
C GLU A 91 -12.25 6.57 -6.30
N THR A 92 -12.20 5.83 -7.40
CA THR A 92 -13.00 6.13 -8.60
C THR A 92 -14.32 5.37 -8.54
N GLN A 93 -15.25 5.64 -9.47
CA GLN A 93 -16.55 4.95 -9.55
C GLN A 93 -16.43 3.43 -9.74
N GLU A 94 -15.26 2.96 -10.18
CA GLU A 94 -14.95 1.55 -10.43
C GLU A 94 -14.16 0.89 -9.26
N GLY A 95 -13.90 1.62 -8.18
CA GLY A 95 -13.12 1.10 -7.03
C GLY A 95 -11.62 1.03 -7.27
N THR A 96 -11.12 1.61 -8.37
CA THR A 96 -9.70 1.72 -8.68
C THR A 96 -9.18 3.08 -8.21
N ILE A 97 -7.90 3.16 -7.84
CA ILE A 97 -7.23 4.42 -7.48
C ILE A 97 -6.63 5.05 -8.73
N LEU A 98 -6.88 6.35 -8.97
CA LEU A 98 -6.23 7.06 -10.07
C LEU A 98 -4.91 7.66 -9.61
N LEU A 99 -3.85 7.28 -10.30
CA LEU A 99 -2.49 7.63 -9.95
C LEU A 99 -1.79 8.42 -11.06
N SER A 100 -0.72 9.13 -10.69
CA SER A 100 0.14 9.83 -11.64
C SER A 100 1.60 9.78 -11.23
N VAL A 101 2.47 9.46 -12.17
CA VAL A 101 3.92 9.51 -11.92
C VAL A 101 4.45 10.90 -12.23
N ASP A 102 3.88 11.59 -13.21
CA ASP A 102 4.25 12.96 -13.56
C ASP A 102 4.12 13.90 -12.35
N ARG A 103 3.00 13.80 -11.63
CA ARG A 103 2.76 14.56 -10.40
C ARG A 103 3.66 14.14 -9.26
N ALA A 104 3.89 12.83 -9.08
CA ALA A 104 4.79 12.34 -8.04
C ALA A 104 6.19 12.92 -8.19
N ARG A 105 6.70 12.99 -9.43
CA ARG A 105 8.01 13.60 -9.72
C ARG A 105 7.99 15.12 -9.56
N GLY A 106 6.89 15.78 -9.90
CA GLY A 106 6.72 17.21 -9.71
C GLY A 106 6.73 17.64 -8.24
N GLU A 107 6.11 16.86 -7.34
CA GLU A 107 6.09 17.14 -5.90
C GLU A 107 7.42 16.81 -5.20
N GLN A 108 8.27 15.96 -5.79
CA GLN A 108 9.61 15.69 -5.28
C GLN A 108 10.70 16.64 -5.84
N GLY A 109 10.35 17.57 -6.73
CA GLY A 109 11.27 18.45 -7.46
C GLY A 109 11.35 19.89 -6.94
#